data_AF-A0A1B2ZB14-F1
#
_entry.id   AF-A0A1B2ZB14-F1
#
_cell.length_a   1.000
_cell.length_b   1.000
_cell.length_c   1.000
_cell.angle_alpha   90.00
_cell.angle_beta   90.00
_cell.angle_gamma   90.00
#
_symmetry.space_group_name_H-M   'P 1'
#
loop_
_entity.id
_entity.type
_entity.pdbx_description
1 polymer ?
#
loop_
_entity_poly.entity_id
_entity_poly.type
_entity_poly.pdbx_seq_one_letter_code
_entity_poly.pdbx_strand_id
1 'polypeptide(L)' 'MANTTGKKFGGREKGTPNKLTAELRSALKDVLYEEIEQIPHRLDELEAKDRLEQLIKLMPYVFTKVQSVSQSLDKPMSW' A
#
# COMPACT_ATOMS: atom_id res chain seq x y z
N MET A 1 31.98 -32.28 -7.68
CA MET A 1 32.87 -31.19 -8.14
C MET A 1 32.18 -29.87 -7.88
N ALA A 2 32.86 -28.91 -7.26
CA ALA A 2 32.35 -27.55 -7.10
C ALA A 2 32.47 -26.79 -8.43
N ASN A 3 31.55 -25.87 -8.71
CA ASN A 3 31.56 -25.05 -9.91
C ASN A 3 32.61 -23.93 -9.79
N THR A 4 33.65 -23.98 -10.61
CA THR A 4 34.77 -23.02 -10.60
C THR A 4 34.59 -21.89 -11.63
N THR A 5 33.50 -21.88 -12.41
CA THR A 5 33.29 -20.97 -13.56
C THR A 5 32.48 -19.72 -13.20
N GLY A 6 31.93 -19.62 -11.98
CA GLY A 6 31.12 -18.49 -11.52
C GLY A 6 29.75 -18.34 -12.22
N LYS A 7 29.45 -19.16 -13.23
CA LYS A 7 28.18 -19.17 -13.96
C LYS A 7 27.18 -20.09 -13.27
N LYS A 8 25.95 -19.64 -13.03
CA LYS A 8 24.90 -20.44 -12.39
C LYS A 8 24.29 -21.43 -13.40
N PHE A 9 24.33 -22.73 -13.10
CA PHE A 9 23.81 -23.80 -13.97
C PHE A 9 22.52 -24.47 -13.43
N GLY A 10 21.83 -23.83 -12.48
CA GLY A 10 20.57 -24.34 -11.90
C GLY A 10 20.10 -23.57 -10.65
N GLY A 11 18.92 -23.93 -10.13
CA GLY A 11 18.29 -23.34 -8.93
C GLY A 11 17.23 -22.27 -9.23
N ARG A 12 16.53 -21.76 -8.20
CA ARG A 12 15.46 -20.77 -8.35
C ARG A 12 15.89 -19.57 -9.19
N GLU A 13 15.08 -19.19 -10.18
CA GLU A 13 15.33 -18.01 -11.01
C GLU A 13 15.07 -16.72 -10.23
N LYS A 14 15.81 -15.66 -10.58
CA LYS A 14 15.63 -14.35 -9.98
C LYS A 14 14.28 -13.81 -10.43
N GLY A 15 13.40 -13.50 -9.49
CA GLY A 15 12.04 -13.04 -9.77
C GLY A 15 10.96 -14.10 -9.63
N THR A 16 11.30 -15.38 -9.45
CA THR A 16 10.29 -16.40 -9.13
C THR A 16 9.62 -16.05 -7.80
N PRO A 17 8.30 -15.80 -7.75
CA PRO A 17 7.63 -15.48 -6.50
C PRO A 17 7.76 -16.67 -5.53
N ASN A 18 7.81 -16.38 -4.22
CA ASN A 18 7.77 -17.43 -3.21
C ASN A 18 6.30 -17.80 -2.97
N LYS A 19 5.92 -19.03 -3.32
CA LYS A 19 4.53 -19.52 -3.30
C LYS A 19 3.86 -19.29 -1.94
N LEU A 20 4.56 -19.61 -0.85
CA LEU A 20 4.08 -19.37 0.52
C LEU A 20 3.77 -17.90 0.79
N THR A 21 4.60 -16.98 0.28
CA THR A 21 4.36 -15.54 0.45
C THR A 21 3.26 -15.02 -0.47
N ALA A 22 3.02 -15.67 -1.61
CA ALA A 22 1.91 -15.32 -2.49
C ALA A 22 0.57 -15.74 -1.86
N GLU A 23 0.51 -16.95 -1.32
CA GLU A 23 -0.65 -17.48 -0.59
C GLU A 23 -0.96 -16.63 0.65
N LEU A 24 0.04 -16.30 1.46
CA LEU A 24 -0.13 -15.43 2.62
C LEU A 24 -0.62 -14.03 2.22
N ARG A 25 -0.08 -13.45 1.13
CA ARG A 25 -0.58 -12.15 0.62
C ARG A 25 -2.03 -12.23 0.16
N SER A 26 -2.44 -13.36 -0.45
CA SER A 26 -3.84 -13.57 -0.83
C SER A 26 -4.74 -13.62 0.40
N ALA A 27 -4.39 -14.45 1.39
CA ALA A 27 -5.18 -14.55 2.62
C ALA A 27 -5.29 -13.20 3.35
N LEU A 28 -4.20 -12.45 3.46
CA LEU A 28 -4.22 -11.10 4.05
C LEU A 28 -5.07 -10.12 3.25
N LYS A 29 -5.03 -10.22 1.91
CA LYS A 29 -5.84 -9.41 1.03
C LYS A 29 -7.32 -9.69 1.28
N ASP A 30 -7.72 -10.95 1.35
CA ASP A 30 -9.11 -11.36 1.54
C ASP A 30 -9.64 -10.86 2.89
N VAL A 31 -8.88 -11.05 3.98
CA VAL A 31 -9.22 -10.50 5.31
C VAL A 31 -9.37 -8.98 5.27
N LEU A 32 -8.49 -8.26 4.58
CA LEU A 32 -8.61 -6.80 4.46
C LEU A 32 -9.86 -6.38 3.70
N TYR A 33 -10.27 -7.10 2.66
CA TYR A 33 -11.52 -6.79 1.94
C TYR A 33 -12.75 -7.00 2.80
N GLU A 34 -12.82 -8.13 3.51
CA GLU A 34 -13.90 -8.42 4.46
C GLU A 34 -13.97 -7.34 5.53
N GLU A 35 -12.83 -6.94 6.09
CA GLU A 35 -12.76 -5.89 7.10
C GLU A 35 -13.25 -4.53 6.57
N ILE A 36 -12.85 -4.15 5.35
CA ILE A 36 -13.30 -2.90 4.73
C ILE A 36 -14.83 -2.89 4.53
N GLU A 37 -15.41 -4.02 4.16
CA GLU A 37 -16.87 -4.16 4.00
C GLU A 37 -17.61 -4.01 5.34
N GLN A 38 -16.99 -4.42 6.44
CA GLN A 38 -17.55 -4.31 7.79
C GLN A 38 -17.32 -2.95 8.46
N ILE A 39 -16.47 -2.07 7.92
CA ILE A 39 -16.16 -0.74 8.50
C ILE A 39 -17.43 0.06 8.84
N PRO A 40 -18.44 0.19 7.95
CA PRO A 40 -19.64 0.98 8.25
C PRO A 40 -20.36 0.48 9.51
N HIS A 41 -20.52 -0.84 9.63
CA HIS A 41 -21.19 -1.45 10.78
C HIS A 41 -20.40 -1.21 12.08
N ARG A 42 -19.08 -1.36 12.06
CA ARG A 42 -18.23 -1.09 13.23
C ARG A 42 -18.19 0.37 13.62
N LEU A 43 -18.23 1.29 12.65
CA LEU A 43 -18.33 2.72 12.92
C LEU A 43 -19.66 3.06 13.62
N ASP A 44 -20.73 2.32 13.34
CA ASP A 44 -22.03 2.52 14.00
C ASP A 44 -22.04 2.11 15.47
N GLU A 45 -21.16 1.21 15.88
CA GLU A 45 -20.98 0.80 17.29
C GLU A 45 -20.15 1.79 18.12
N LEU A 46 -19.43 2.71 17.47
CA LEU A 46 -18.60 3.69 18.15
C LEU A 46 -19.41 4.88 18.69
N GLU A 47 -18.91 5.47 19.78
CA GLU A 47 -19.39 6.76 20.29
C GLU A 47 -19.21 7.86 19.23
N ALA A 48 -20.10 8.86 19.22
CA ALA A 48 -20.14 9.90 18.21
C ALA A 48 -18.79 10.62 18.01
N LYS A 49 -18.05 10.87 19.10
CA LYS A 49 -16.73 11.51 19.02
C LYS A 49 -15.70 10.63 18.33
N ASP A 50 -15.59 9.37 18.73
CA ASP A 50 -14.63 8.42 18.15
C ASP A 50 -14.94 8.14 16.68
N ARG A 51 -16.23 8.06 16.33
CA ARG A 51 -16.69 7.92 14.95
C ARG A 51 -16.21 9.08 14.06
N LEU A 52 -16.35 10.32 14.53
CA LEU A 52 -15.86 11.50 13.82
C LEU A 52 -14.33 11.47 13.65
N GLU A 53 -13.59 11.07 14.68
CA GLU A 53 -12.13 10.94 14.59
C GLU A 53 -11.69 9.90 13.55
N GLN A 54 -12.37 8.75 13.47
CA GLN A 54 -12.07 7.74 12.44
C GLN A 54 -12.41 8.24 11.04
N LEU A 55 -13.55 8.92 10.85
CA LEU A 55 -13.91 9.52 9.57
C LEU A 55 -12.88 10.56 9.11
N ILE A 56 -12.38 11.39 10.03
CA ILE A 56 -11.32 12.36 9.73
C ILE A 56 -10.05 11.67 9.23
N LYS A 57 -9.67 10.52 9.82
CA LYS A 57 -8.52 9.73 9.36
C LYS A 57 -8.74 9.08 7.99
N LEU A 58 -9.98 8.79 7.62
CA LEU A 58 -10.35 8.22 6.32
C LEU A 58 -10.48 9.27 5.20
N MET A 59 -10.80 10.53 5.54
CA MET A 59 -10.96 11.64 4.58
C MET A 59 -9.80 11.78 3.56
N PRO A 60 -8.51 11.66 3.93
CA PRO A 60 -7.41 11.84 2.98
C PRO A 60 -7.31 10.77 1.89
N TYR A 61 -8.03 9.65 2.04
CA TYR A 61 -8.11 8.58 1.04
C TYR A 61 -9.28 8.76 0.07
N VAL A 62 -10.26 9.59 0.43
CA VAL A 62 -11.42 9.93 -0.41
C VAL A 62 -11.17 11.24 -1.16
N PHE A 63 -10.64 12.23 -0.48
CA PHE A 63 -10.36 13.54 -1.06
C PHE A 63 -8.93 13.58 -1.61
N THR A 64 -8.78 14.18 -2.79
CA THR A 64 -7.46 14.47 -3.36
C THR A 64 -6.71 15.41 -2.41
N LYS A 65 -5.55 14.98 -1.90
CA LYS A 65 -4.64 15.89 -1.19
C LYS A 65 -4.20 16.97 -2.20
N VAL A 66 -4.62 18.21 -1.96
CA VAL A 66 -4.17 19.35 -2.75
C VAL A 66 -2.64 19.41 -2.61
N GLN A 67 -1.94 19.15 -3.71
CA GLN A 67 -0.49 19.30 -3.75
C GLN A 67 -0.22 20.80 -3.61
N SER A 68 0.45 21.21 -2.54
CA SER A 68 0.96 22.57 -2.44
C SER A 68 2.04 22.73 -3.51
N VAL A 69 1.71 23.43 -4.60
CA VAL A 69 2.70 23.76 -5.62
C VAL A 69 3.71 24.71 -4.98
N SER A 70 4.95 24.27 -4.82
CA SER A 70 6.04 25.19 -4.52
C SER A 70 6.18 26.14 -5.72
N GLN A 71 6.16 27.45 -5.48
CA GLN A 71 6.40 28.52 -6.48
C GLN A 71 7.83 28.50 -7.06
N SER A 72 8.41 27.33 -7.30
CA SER A 72 9.72 27.16 -7.92
C SER A 72 9.65 26.95 -9.44
N LEU A 73 8.45 26.78 -10.01
CA LEU A 73 8.27 26.52 -11.44
C LEU A 73 8.11 27.78 -12.30
N ASP A 74 7.88 28.94 -11.68
CA ASP A 74 7.53 30.18 -12.39
C ASP A 74 8.56 31.30 -12.20
N LYS A 75 9.82 30.93 -11.90
CA LYS A 75 10.91 31.89 -12.05
C LYS A 75 11.18 32.01 -13.55
N PRO A 76 11.01 33.20 -14.17
CA PRO A 76 11.49 33.39 -15.53
C PRO A 76 12.98 33.05 -15.53
N MET A 77 13.38 32.11 -16.38
CA MET A 77 14.80 31.87 -16.66
C MET A 77 15.35 33.20 -17.16
N SER A 78 16.09 33.90 -16.30
CA SER A 78 16.86 35.07 -16.70
C SER A 78 17.91 34.58 -17.70
N TRP A 79 17.73 34.95 -18.96
CA TRP A 79 18.77 34.81 -19.97
C TRP A 79 19.86 35.87 -19.75
#